data_AF-A0A934FSR4-F1
#
_entry.id   AF-A0A934FSR4-F1
#
_cell.length_a   1.000
_cell.length_b   1.000
_cell.length_c   1.000
_cell.angle_alpha   90.00
_cell.angle_beta   90.00
_cell.angle_gamma   90.00
#
_symmetry.space_group_name_H-M   'P 1'
#
loop_
_entity.id
_entity.type
_entity.pdbx_description
1 polymer ?
#
loop_
_entity_poly.entity_id
_entity_poly.type
_entity_poly.pdbx_seq_one_letter_code
_entity_poly.pdbx_strand_id
1 'polypeptide(L)'
;MERSTLSTLAALSLTVTPLLAQGFGFDFNPTAREVELDTAVQVFSTPSGPITVVGGVFVFRSVTIGAGVTVRGVGPNPLVMIVLNDVVIDGTLDVSGRDGERVDTLNSPNFPALGGRGGPGGGDGGRGSPIATGRSPGGEPGYGPFGLFGLGGGGGLLACVPGCGRGSAGGGGSFATAGDVDHLLGAPVFSQAFGAGGAGCFARTLAGGAAGPRPFLDAREENDFLGDGIDVSSLRVVHGELPLLFGGFGGGGGGDLAFDCSFTSPSWLTDSKGGGGGGAGGALLIATYRRIIVGALGRIVADGGDGGGGEQAGSNTHGGGGGGGSGGMVVCFARSGLELHVKGETWRNGDSDFVVSADGGIGRQGPFGGAALDAKYPVAPVRSTLPAGGYGGLGLIEFIVPFGTNADGTNTVLDDGITIVSNGVALTGANKIRYLGWRGFQNAAGVFVDDRGVPTGQLRGEGDLRPSPVLLPIL
;
A
#
# COMPACT_ATOMS: atom_id res chain seq x y z
N MET A 1 -3.88 0.82 -35.45
CA MET A 1 -2.68 0.91 -34.59
C MET A 1 -2.59 2.21 -33.80
N GLU A 2 -3.36 3.27 -34.13
CA GLU A 2 -3.39 4.56 -33.40
C GLU A 2 -4.39 4.62 -32.22
N ARG A 3 -4.98 3.49 -31.81
CA ARG A 3 -6.05 3.47 -30.77
C ARG A 3 -5.58 3.08 -29.36
N SER A 4 -4.34 2.62 -29.14
CA SER A 4 -3.96 2.01 -27.85
C SER A 4 -3.35 2.97 -26.82
N THR A 5 -2.78 4.12 -27.20
CA THR A 5 -2.22 5.08 -26.23
C THR A 5 -3.27 6.01 -25.63
N LEU A 6 -4.39 6.22 -26.33
CA LEU A 6 -5.52 7.01 -25.83
C LEU A 6 -6.47 6.21 -24.94
N SER A 7 -6.49 4.87 -25.01
CA SER A 7 -7.35 4.03 -24.15
C SER A 7 -6.93 4.03 -22.68
N THR A 8 -5.63 4.10 -22.39
CA THR A 8 -5.11 4.17 -21.01
C THR A 8 -5.38 5.52 -20.35
N LEU A 9 -5.44 6.61 -21.14
CA LEU A 9 -5.88 7.93 -20.68
C LEU A 9 -7.41 8.11 -20.69
N ALA A 10 -8.15 7.36 -21.54
CA ALA A 10 -9.61 7.45 -21.64
C ALA A 10 -10.36 6.74 -20.50
N ALA A 11 -9.70 5.86 -19.73
CA ALA A 11 -10.26 5.34 -18.48
C ALA A 11 -10.41 6.41 -17.39
N LEU A 12 -9.73 7.57 -17.53
CA LEU A 12 -10.06 8.79 -16.79
C LEU A 12 -11.24 9.51 -17.47
N SER A 13 -12.45 8.97 -17.32
CA SER A 13 -13.69 9.69 -17.62
C SER A 13 -13.92 10.81 -16.60
N LEU A 14 -13.01 11.76 -16.50
CA LEU A 14 -13.26 13.05 -15.88
C LEU A 14 -14.04 13.92 -16.87
N THR A 15 -15.05 14.61 -16.37
CA THR A 15 -15.66 15.73 -17.09
C THR A 15 -14.54 16.64 -17.58
N VAL A 16 -14.45 16.90 -18.89
CA VAL A 16 -13.30 17.58 -19.53
C VAL A 16 -13.26 19.09 -19.19
N THR A 17 -14.33 19.63 -18.61
CA THR A 17 -14.51 21.06 -18.35
C THR A 17 -13.66 21.68 -17.22
N PRO A 18 -13.33 21.03 -16.09
CA PRO A 18 -12.46 21.61 -15.05
C PRO A 18 -10.96 21.53 -15.38
N LEU A 19 -10.52 20.62 -16.28
CA LEU A 19 -9.09 20.46 -16.59
C LEU A 19 -8.52 21.68 -17.35
N LEU A 20 -9.32 22.27 -18.24
CA LEU A 20 -8.95 23.48 -18.97
C LEU A 20 -8.91 24.73 -18.07
N ALA A 21 -9.66 24.73 -16.96
CA ALA A 21 -9.73 25.87 -16.03
C ALA A 21 -8.49 25.95 -15.11
N GLN A 22 -7.82 24.84 -14.83
CA GLN A 22 -6.55 24.85 -14.11
C GLN A 22 -5.45 25.50 -14.95
N GLY A 23 -5.41 25.16 -16.25
CA GLY A 23 -4.35 25.58 -17.16
C GLY A 23 -2.97 25.05 -16.75
N PHE A 24 -2.01 25.11 -17.67
CA PHE A 24 -0.61 24.75 -17.40
C PHE A 24 0.19 25.91 -16.77
N GLY A 25 -0.48 26.62 -15.85
CA GLY A 25 -0.14 27.99 -15.50
C GLY A 25 0.97 28.15 -14.47
N PHE A 26 1.12 27.20 -13.53
CA PHE A 26 1.95 27.40 -12.35
C PHE A 26 2.81 26.19 -12.00
N ASP A 27 3.97 26.48 -11.39
CA ASP A 27 4.89 25.50 -10.85
C ASP A 27 4.51 25.17 -9.41
N PHE A 28 4.48 23.89 -9.07
CA PHE A 28 4.22 23.44 -7.69
C PHE A 28 5.55 23.23 -6.98
N ASN A 29 5.92 24.20 -6.15
CA ASN A 29 7.17 24.21 -5.36
C ASN A 29 6.89 24.63 -3.91
N PRO A 30 6.23 23.77 -3.10
CA PRO A 30 5.91 24.08 -1.72
C PRO A 30 7.17 24.28 -0.87
N THR A 31 7.13 25.28 0.01
CA THR A 31 8.20 25.58 0.98
C THR A 31 7.85 25.23 2.42
N ALA A 32 6.57 24.99 2.71
CA ALA A 32 6.13 24.51 4.00
C ALA A 32 6.56 23.05 4.19
N ARG A 33 6.91 22.69 5.44
CA ARG A 33 7.39 21.35 5.78
C ARG A 33 6.35 20.26 5.48
N GLU A 34 5.09 20.55 5.72
CA GLU A 34 3.97 19.66 5.40
C GLU A 34 2.97 20.41 4.54
N VAL A 35 2.61 19.81 3.40
CA VAL A 35 1.61 20.33 2.48
C VAL A 35 0.64 19.22 2.13
N GLU A 36 -0.65 19.51 2.22
CA GLU A 36 -1.70 18.58 1.87
C GLU A 36 -2.26 18.89 0.47
N LEU A 37 -2.51 17.85 -0.31
CA LEU A 37 -3.26 17.89 -1.56
C LEU A 37 -4.56 17.10 -1.36
N ASP A 38 -5.67 17.83 -1.18
CA ASP A 38 -6.99 17.23 -1.02
C ASP A 38 -7.55 16.81 -2.39
N THR A 39 -7.75 15.50 -2.57
CA THR A 39 -8.26 14.92 -3.81
C THR A 39 -9.79 15.00 -3.93
N ALA A 40 -10.52 15.39 -2.89
CA ALA A 40 -11.92 15.79 -3.01
C ALA A 40 -12.02 17.18 -3.66
N VAL A 41 -11.53 18.21 -2.96
CA VAL A 41 -11.56 19.60 -3.40
C VAL A 41 -10.35 20.36 -2.86
N GLN A 42 -9.50 20.89 -3.74
CA GLN A 42 -8.36 21.73 -3.39
C GLN A 42 -8.50 23.12 -4.02
N VAL A 43 -8.14 24.16 -3.27
CA VAL A 43 -8.05 25.53 -3.81
C VAL A 43 -6.61 26.04 -3.71
N PHE A 44 -6.06 26.50 -4.83
CA PHE A 44 -4.77 27.19 -4.89
C PHE A 44 -5.00 28.68 -5.11
N SER A 45 -4.28 29.53 -4.37
CA SER A 45 -4.23 30.96 -4.64
C SER A 45 -3.07 31.26 -5.58
N THR A 46 -3.37 31.74 -6.79
CA THR A 46 -2.34 32.12 -7.79
C THR A 46 -2.43 33.61 -8.13
N PRO A 47 -1.38 34.22 -8.70
CA PRO A 47 -1.44 35.61 -9.16
C PRO A 47 -2.54 35.89 -10.19
N SER A 48 -2.95 34.86 -10.95
CA SER A 48 -4.06 34.93 -11.92
C SER A 48 -5.44 34.70 -11.30
N GLY A 49 -5.52 34.45 -9.99
CA GLY A 49 -6.76 34.15 -9.27
C GLY A 49 -6.75 32.77 -8.62
N PRO A 50 -7.81 32.41 -7.87
CA PRO A 50 -7.93 31.10 -7.28
C PRO A 50 -8.17 30.03 -8.35
N ILE A 51 -7.51 28.88 -8.21
CA ILE A 51 -7.72 27.68 -9.02
C ILE A 51 -8.32 26.60 -8.11
N THR A 52 -9.48 26.07 -8.50
CA THR A 52 -10.11 24.96 -7.79
C THR A 52 -9.89 23.65 -8.55
N VAL A 53 -9.34 22.67 -7.86
CA VAL A 53 -9.17 21.29 -8.33
C VAL A 53 -10.22 20.42 -7.64
N VAL A 54 -10.88 19.55 -8.40
CA VAL A 54 -11.89 18.61 -7.90
C VAL A 54 -11.57 17.23 -8.46
N GLY A 55 -11.72 16.18 -7.66
CA GLY A 55 -11.55 14.80 -8.13
C GLY A 55 -10.10 14.32 -8.23
N GLY A 56 -9.16 15.03 -7.61
CA GLY A 56 -7.78 14.54 -7.42
C GLY A 56 -6.85 14.69 -8.63
N VAL A 57 -7.29 15.37 -9.71
CA VAL A 57 -6.47 15.57 -10.91
C VAL A 57 -5.87 16.97 -10.93
N PHE A 58 -4.58 17.03 -10.64
CA PHE A 58 -3.77 18.23 -10.55
C PHE A 58 -2.95 18.41 -11.82
N VAL A 59 -3.03 19.59 -12.42
CA VAL A 59 -2.28 19.95 -13.62
C VAL A 59 -1.24 21.01 -13.26
N PHE A 60 0.04 20.69 -13.46
CA PHE A 60 1.15 21.57 -13.12
C PHE A 60 2.07 21.83 -14.31
N ARG A 61 2.77 22.96 -14.29
CA ARG A 61 3.86 23.19 -15.25
C ARG A 61 5.06 22.31 -14.93
N SER A 62 5.55 22.41 -13.72
CA SER A 62 6.67 21.65 -13.15
C SER A 62 6.35 21.34 -11.69
N VAL A 63 6.93 20.27 -11.14
CA VAL A 63 6.78 19.90 -9.73
C VAL A 63 8.16 19.82 -9.10
N THR A 64 8.35 20.47 -7.95
CA THR A 64 9.57 20.38 -7.15
C THR A 64 9.19 20.22 -5.68
N ILE A 65 9.48 19.06 -5.11
CA ILE A 65 9.32 18.79 -3.67
C ILE A 65 10.71 18.83 -3.06
N GLY A 66 11.05 19.94 -2.40
CA GLY A 66 12.38 20.14 -1.82
C GLY A 66 12.66 19.19 -0.65
N ALA A 67 13.96 19.02 -0.33
CA ALA A 67 14.38 18.22 0.82
C ALA A 67 13.73 18.71 2.13
N GLY A 68 13.26 17.76 2.94
CA GLY A 68 12.56 18.04 4.21
C GLY A 68 11.10 18.49 4.06
N VAL A 69 10.58 18.60 2.84
CA VAL A 69 9.16 18.83 2.56
C VAL A 69 8.44 17.50 2.37
N THR A 70 7.31 17.33 3.03
CA THR A 70 6.37 16.24 2.81
C THR A 70 5.11 16.79 2.15
N VAL A 71 4.84 16.36 0.93
CA VAL A 71 3.56 16.56 0.25
C VAL A 71 2.72 15.33 0.46
N ARG A 72 1.58 15.48 1.14
CA ARG A 72 0.66 14.38 1.44
C ARG A 72 -0.60 14.49 0.61
N GLY A 73 -0.91 13.46 -0.16
CA GLY A 73 -2.24 13.32 -0.76
C GLY A 73 -3.23 12.82 0.30
N VAL A 74 -4.43 13.40 0.32
CA VAL A 74 -5.55 12.90 1.13
C VAL A 74 -6.84 12.95 0.34
N GLY A 75 -7.85 12.21 0.77
CA GLY A 75 -9.20 12.31 0.22
C GLY A 75 -9.67 11.02 -0.48
N PRO A 76 -10.91 11.03 -0.99
CA PRO A 76 -11.56 9.81 -1.49
C PRO A 76 -11.16 9.43 -2.92
N ASN A 77 -10.46 10.31 -3.64
CA ASN A 77 -10.08 10.08 -5.04
C ASN A 77 -8.56 9.81 -5.15
N PRO A 78 -8.10 9.09 -6.18
CA PRO A 78 -6.68 8.98 -6.50
C PRO A 78 -6.01 10.34 -6.67
N LEU A 79 -4.73 10.43 -6.32
CA LEU A 79 -3.91 11.60 -6.59
C LEU A 79 -3.28 11.46 -7.99
N VAL A 80 -3.70 12.30 -8.93
CA VAL A 80 -3.20 12.31 -10.30
C VAL A 80 -2.49 13.62 -10.57
N MET A 81 -1.21 13.56 -10.91
CA MET A 81 -0.41 14.72 -11.30
C MET A 81 -0.07 14.66 -12.79
N ILE A 82 -0.52 15.64 -13.56
CA ILE A 82 -0.19 15.81 -14.97
C ILE A 82 0.76 17.01 -15.09
N VAL A 83 1.98 16.77 -15.57
CA VAL A 83 3.09 17.73 -15.54
C VAL A 83 3.72 17.87 -16.93
N LEU A 84 3.99 19.08 -17.43
CA LEU A 84 4.63 19.23 -18.75
C LEU A 84 6.14 19.15 -18.68
N ASN A 85 6.74 19.70 -17.63
CA ASN A 85 8.18 19.70 -17.43
C ASN A 85 8.56 18.59 -16.44
N ASP A 86 9.73 18.73 -15.82
CA ASP A 86 10.23 17.74 -14.89
C ASP A 86 9.42 17.71 -13.58
N VAL A 87 9.40 16.52 -12.98
CA VAL A 87 8.97 16.28 -11.60
C VAL A 87 10.23 15.93 -10.81
N VAL A 88 10.58 16.78 -9.85
CA VAL A 88 11.75 16.57 -8.98
C VAL A 88 11.28 16.39 -7.56
N ILE A 89 11.64 15.27 -6.94
CA ILE A 89 11.25 14.89 -5.59
C ILE A 89 12.54 14.65 -4.80
N ASP A 90 12.95 15.64 -4.00
CA ASP A 90 14.03 15.55 -3.01
C ASP A 90 13.49 15.43 -1.58
N GLY A 91 12.21 15.67 -1.36
CA GLY A 91 11.47 15.39 -0.12
C GLY A 91 10.60 14.14 -0.22
N THR A 92 9.45 14.13 0.46
CA THR A 92 8.55 12.97 0.46
C THR A 92 7.24 13.30 -0.26
N LEU A 93 6.83 12.47 -1.21
CA LEU A 93 5.47 12.42 -1.73
C LEU A 93 4.76 11.21 -1.10
N ASP A 94 3.79 11.49 -0.23
CA ASP A 94 3.15 10.50 0.63
C ASP A 94 1.65 10.38 0.30
N VAL A 95 1.21 9.19 -0.10
CA VAL A 95 -0.20 8.84 -0.27
C VAL A 95 -0.60 7.67 0.64
N SER A 96 0.14 7.46 1.73
CA SER A 96 -0.05 6.31 2.63
C SER A 96 -1.36 6.38 3.44
N GLY A 97 -1.83 5.21 3.84
CA GLY A 97 -2.88 5.06 4.84
C GLY A 97 -2.40 5.45 6.23
N ARG A 98 -3.34 5.53 7.17
CA ARG A 98 -3.09 5.84 8.58
C ARG A 98 -3.23 4.60 9.45
N ASP A 99 -2.55 4.62 10.58
CA ASP A 99 -2.69 3.59 11.60
C ASP A 99 -4.10 3.56 12.18
N GLY A 100 -4.56 2.36 12.53
CA GLY A 100 -5.75 2.13 13.33
C GLY A 100 -5.53 2.51 14.80
N GLU A 101 -6.62 2.89 15.46
CA GLU A 101 -6.60 3.27 16.87
C GLU A 101 -6.23 2.07 17.74
N ARG A 102 -5.22 2.27 18.57
CA ARG A 102 -4.88 1.34 19.65
C ARG A 102 -5.79 1.59 20.84
N VAL A 103 -6.21 0.51 21.50
CA VAL A 103 -6.91 0.61 22.77
C VAL A 103 -5.92 0.84 23.90
N ASP A 104 -6.08 1.95 24.60
CA ASP A 104 -5.28 2.37 25.77
C ASP A 104 -6.12 2.46 27.06
N THR A 105 -7.42 2.22 26.94
CA THR A 105 -8.42 2.27 28.01
C THR A 105 -8.90 0.86 28.38
N LEU A 106 -9.20 0.65 29.65
CA LEU A 106 -9.68 -0.61 30.19
C LEU A 106 -11.20 -0.64 30.30
N ASN A 107 -11.83 -1.78 30.01
CA ASN A 107 -13.26 -2.04 30.14
C ASN A 107 -14.10 -0.93 29.48
N SER A 108 -13.75 -0.58 28.25
CA SER A 108 -14.36 0.51 27.49
C SER A 108 -14.95 0.08 26.14
N PRO A 109 -15.64 -1.07 26.03
CA PRO A 109 -16.14 -1.58 24.75
C PRO A 109 -17.23 -0.71 24.14
N ASN A 110 -17.82 0.21 24.93
CA ASN A 110 -18.80 1.19 24.47
C ASN A 110 -18.20 2.37 23.69
N PHE A 111 -16.88 2.47 23.63
CA PHE A 111 -16.17 3.44 22.79
C PHE A 111 -15.43 2.66 21.71
N PRO A 112 -15.91 2.61 20.45
CA PRO A 112 -15.22 1.89 19.37
C PRO A 112 -13.79 2.38 19.15
N ALA A 113 -12.88 1.49 18.77
CA ALA A 113 -11.54 1.87 18.31
C ALA A 113 -11.65 2.16 16.83
N LEU A 114 -11.33 3.38 16.42
CA LEU A 114 -11.45 3.79 15.03
C LEU A 114 -10.43 3.05 14.17
N GLY A 115 -10.86 2.66 12.97
CA GLY A 115 -9.92 2.24 11.94
C GLY A 115 -9.15 3.44 11.39
N GLY A 116 -7.97 3.18 10.83
CA GLY A 116 -7.15 4.18 10.19
C GLY A 116 -7.77 4.68 8.89
N ARG A 117 -7.61 5.96 8.60
CA ARG A 117 -8.01 6.56 7.32
C ARG A 117 -7.18 5.99 6.17
N GLY A 118 -7.81 5.62 5.06
CA GLY A 118 -7.12 5.30 3.82
C GLY A 118 -6.44 6.52 3.21
N GLY A 119 -5.43 6.28 2.37
CA GLY A 119 -4.86 7.28 1.49
C GLY A 119 -5.80 7.64 0.33
N PRO A 120 -5.39 8.54 -0.58
CA PRO A 120 -6.13 8.92 -1.79
C PRO A 120 -6.73 7.73 -2.55
N GLY A 121 -8.06 7.56 -2.51
CA GLY A 121 -8.75 6.46 -3.20
C GLY A 121 -8.56 5.06 -2.57
N GLY A 122 -7.89 4.96 -1.41
CA GLY A 122 -7.75 3.75 -0.61
C GLY A 122 -8.93 3.53 0.35
N GLY A 123 -9.02 2.32 0.89
CA GLY A 123 -10.02 1.96 1.90
C GLY A 123 -9.63 2.31 3.34
N ASP A 124 -10.60 2.78 4.12
CA ASP A 124 -10.47 2.94 5.57
C ASP A 124 -10.37 1.58 6.29
N GLY A 125 -9.68 1.53 7.44
CA GLY A 125 -9.66 0.37 8.31
C GLY A 125 -11.00 0.16 9.05
N GLY A 126 -11.26 -1.08 9.47
CA GLY A 126 -12.45 -1.43 10.25
C GLY A 126 -12.31 -1.06 11.73
N ARG A 127 -13.42 -0.73 12.39
CA ARG A 127 -13.44 -0.44 13.82
C ARG A 127 -13.28 -1.69 14.69
N GLY A 128 -12.56 -1.55 15.79
CA GLY A 128 -12.63 -2.49 16.92
C GLY A 128 -13.84 -2.16 17.79
N SER A 129 -14.58 -3.19 18.22
CA SER A 129 -15.80 -3.03 19.04
C SER A 129 -16.81 -2.02 18.50
N PRO A 130 -17.37 -2.22 17.30
CA PRO A 130 -18.19 -1.21 16.61
C PRO A 130 -19.53 -0.87 17.31
N ILE A 131 -20.02 -1.72 18.22
CA ILE A 131 -21.32 -1.53 18.88
C ILE A 131 -21.13 -0.78 20.20
N ALA A 132 -21.59 0.48 20.26
CA ALA A 132 -21.43 1.35 21.43
C ALA A 132 -22.48 1.13 22.54
N THR A 133 -23.54 0.37 22.28
CA THR A 133 -24.70 0.20 23.20
C THR A 133 -24.94 -1.26 23.60
N GLY A 134 -24.00 -2.15 23.28
CA GLY A 134 -24.14 -3.59 23.49
C GLY A 134 -22.87 -4.31 23.09
N ARG A 135 -22.86 -5.63 23.29
CA ARG A 135 -21.71 -6.47 22.96
C ARG A 135 -21.49 -6.55 21.45
N SER A 136 -20.25 -6.36 21.01
CA SER A 136 -19.87 -6.55 19.61
C SER A 136 -19.64 -8.04 19.31
N PRO A 137 -20.31 -8.64 18.32
CA PRO A 137 -20.05 -10.02 17.90
C PRO A 137 -18.68 -10.20 17.22
N GLY A 138 -18.08 -9.10 16.78
CA GLY A 138 -16.75 -9.02 16.22
C GLY A 138 -16.38 -7.59 15.87
N GLY A 139 -15.13 -7.39 15.46
CA GLY A 139 -14.67 -6.17 14.81
C GLY A 139 -15.35 -5.96 13.47
N GLU A 140 -15.33 -4.72 12.99
CA GLU A 140 -15.83 -4.36 11.67
C GLU A 140 -14.81 -4.81 10.59
N PRO A 141 -15.27 -5.29 9.42
CA PRO A 141 -14.36 -5.47 8.29
C PRO A 141 -13.80 -4.13 7.82
N GLY A 142 -12.61 -4.16 7.21
CA GLY A 142 -12.06 -3.00 6.51
C GLY A 142 -12.88 -2.62 5.29
N TYR A 143 -12.63 -1.42 4.79
CA TYR A 143 -13.23 -0.91 3.56
C TYR A 143 -12.30 -1.23 2.38
N GLY A 144 -12.90 -1.42 1.21
CA GLY A 144 -12.18 -1.42 -0.05
C GLY A 144 -11.96 -0.02 -0.60
N PRO A 145 -11.37 0.06 -1.80
CA PRO A 145 -11.07 1.32 -2.48
C PRO A 145 -12.32 2.21 -2.60
N PHE A 146 -12.11 3.53 -2.60
CA PHE A 146 -13.18 4.55 -2.61
C PHE A 146 -14.17 4.45 -1.43
N GLY A 147 -13.77 3.81 -0.33
CA GLY A 147 -14.63 3.64 0.85
C GLY A 147 -15.77 2.64 0.64
N LEU A 148 -15.61 1.66 -0.25
CA LEU A 148 -16.59 0.60 -0.42
C LEU A 148 -16.60 -0.33 0.81
N PHE A 149 -17.73 -0.36 1.52
CA PHE A 149 -17.84 -1.09 2.78
C PHE A 149 -17.66 -2.62 2.63
N GLY A 150 -16.96 -3.23 3.60
CA GLY A 150 -16.90 -4.69 3.76
C GLY A 150 -16.05 -5.43 2.73
N LEU A 151 -15.30 -4.70 1.91
CA LEU A 151 -14.40 -5.29 0.92
C LEU A 151 -12.96 -5.40 1.41
N GLY A 152 -12.59 -4.90 2.60
CA GLY A 152 -11.24 -5.01 3.15
C GLY A 152 -11.00 -6.30 3.95
N GLY A 153 -10.00 -6.29 4.82
CA GLY A 153 -9.71 -7.39 5.73
C GLY A 153 -10.89 -7.68 6.67
N GLY A 154 -11.16 -8.96 6.94
CA GLY A 154 -12.27 -9.37 7.80
C GLY A 154 -12.06 -8.97 9.26
N GLY A 155 -13.13 -8.61 9.97
CA GLY A 155 -13.07 -8.34 11.41
C GLY A 155 -12.77 -9.59 12.24
N GLY A 156 -12.11 -9.42 13.38
CA GLY A 156 -11.91 -10.46 14.37
C GLY A 156 -13.21 -10.80 15.10
N LEU A 157 -13.41 -12.06 15.45
CA LEU A 157 -14.56 -12.56 16.20
C LEU A 157 -14.42 -12.36 17.72
N LEU A 158 -15.57 -12.18 18.37
CA LEU A 158 -15.73 -12.21 19.82
C LEU A 158 -15.25 -13.55 20.40
N ALA A 159 -14.41 -13.49 21.43
CA ALA A 159 -14.08 -14.61 22.27
C ALA A 159 -14.94 -14.60 23.54
N CYS A 160 -15.75 -15.64 23.73
CA CYS A 160 -16.65 -15.72 24.89
C CYS A 160 -16.71 -17.12 25.52
N VAL A 161 -16.03 -18.10 24.90
CA VAL A 161 -16.06 -19.50 25.32
C VAL A 161 -14.99 -19.73 26.38
N PRO A 162 -15.29 -20.48 27.46
CA PRO A 162 -14.29 -20.87 28.46
C PRO A 162 -13.06 -21.52 27.82
N GLY A 163 -11.88 -21.05 28.19
CA GLY A 163 -10.60 -21.48 27.59
C GLY A 163 -10.11 -20.60 26.42
N CYS A 164 -10.95 -19.69 25.92
CA CYS A 164 -10.52 -18.58 25.07
C CYS A 164 -10.18 -17.39 25.97
N GLY A 165 -8.88 -17.09 26.10
CA GLY A 165 -8.40 -16.01 26.95
C GLY A 165 -8.25 -14.67 26.22
N ARG A 166 -8.55 -14.61 24.92
CA ARG A 166 -8.35 -13.43 24.07
C ARG A 166 -9.34 -13.34 22.92
N GLY A 167 -9.72 -12.13 22.53
CA GLY A 167 -10.39 -11.85 21.27
C GLY A 167 -9.53 -12.27 20.08
N SER A 168 -10.15 -12.68 18.99
CA SER A 168 -9.41 -12.99 17.76
C SER A 168 -9.09 -11.72 16.97
N ALA A 169 -8.03 -11.74 16.18
CA ALA A 169 -7.53 -10.55 15.50
C ALA A 169 -8.22 -10.30 14.16
N GLY A 170 -8.20 -9.06 13.68
CA GLY A 170 -8.64 -8.70 12.33
C GLY A 170 -7.68 -9.19 11.25
N GLY A 171 -8.19 -9.46 10.05
CA GLY A 171 -7.40 -9.77 8.86
C GLY A 171 -6.82 -8.51 8.23
N GLY A 172 -5.69 -8.65 7.54
CA GLY A 172 -5.07 -7.58 6.78
C GLY A 172 -5.85 -7.24 5.52
N GLY A 173 -5.69 -6.01 5.05
CA GLY A 173 -6.12 -5.62 3.70
C GLY A 173 -5.25 -6.31 2.65
N SER A 174 -5.75 -6.42 1.42
CA SER A 174 -5.05 -7.10 0.32
C SER A 174 -4.98 -6.21 -0.92
N PHE A 175 -3.94 -6.35 -1.73
CA PHE A 175 -3.89 -5.78 -3.09
C PHE A 175 -3.22 -6.79 -4.03
N ALA A 176 -1.94 -6.61 -4.39
CA ALA A 176 -1.19 -7.58 -5.20
C ALA A 176 -1.01 -8.90 -4.46
N THR A 177 -0.79 -8.82 -3.15
CA THR A 177 -0.76 -9.99 -2.28
C THR A 177 -1.85 -9.90 -1.22
N ALA A 178 -2.19 -11.05 -0.61
CA ALA A 178 -3.14 -11.10 0.50
C ALA A 178 -2.51 -10.67 1.85
N GLY A 179 -1.19 -10.66 1.92
CA GLY A 179 -0.36 -10.27 3.05
C GLY A 179 1.09 -10.23 2.61
N ASP A 180 2.01 -9.97 3.54
CA ASP A 180 3.43 -9.96 3.23
C ASP A 180 4.14 -11.24 3.67
N VAL A 181 4.26 -12.17 2.73
CA VAL A 181 4.95 -13.46 2.97
C VAL A 181 6.47 -13.31 3.04
N ASP A 182 7.04 -12.20 2.57
CA ASP A 182 8.49 -11.93 2.58
C ASP A 182 8.87 -10.83 3.56
N HIS A 183 7.99 -10.53 4.53
CA HIS A 183 8.27 -9.58 5.61
C HIS A 183 9.51 -9.99 6.43
N LEU A 184 9.90 -11.27 6.40
CA LEU A 184 11.18 -11.78 6.90
C LEU A 184 11.87 -12.53 5.76
N LEU A 185 13.18 -12.38 5.64
CA LEU A 185 14.02 -13.20 4.74
C LEU A 185 13.99 -14.67 5.20
N GLY A 186 12.93 -15.40 4.82
CA GLY A 186 12.67 -16.79 5.21
C GLY A 186 11.17 -17.13 5.25
N ALA A 187 10.80 -18.36 4.90
CA ALA A 187 9.40 -18.77 4.73
C ALA A 187 8.55 -18.48 6.00
N PRO A 188 7.38 -17.85 5.85
CA PRO A 188 6.55 -17.50 7.00
C PRO A 188 5.91 -18.74 7.61
N VAL A 189 5.98 -18.87 8.93
CA VAL A 189 5.42 -20.02 9.69
C VAL A 189 4.15 -19.62 10.44
N PHE A 190 3.50 -18.51 10.07
CA PHE A 190 2.30 -17.99 10.75
C PHE A 190 1.30 -17.32 9.81
N SER A 191 0.02 -17.31 10.21
CA SER A 191 -1.12 -16.92 9.37
C SER A 191 -1.12 -15.45 8.98
N GLN A 192 -0.56 -14.57 9.82
CA GLN A 192 -0.56 -13.13 9.61
C GLN A 192 0.24 -12.70 8.38
N ALA A 193 1.29 -13.43 8.02
CA ALA A 193 2.06 -13.18 6.80
C ALA A 193 1.23 -13.41 5.53
N PHE A 194 0.16 -14.21 5.61
CA PHE A 194 -0.81 -14.42 4.54
C PHE A 194 -2.03 -13.49 4.67
N GLY A 195 -1.95 -12.48 5.54
CA GLY A 195 -3.03 -11.54 5.84
C GLY A 195 -4.13 -12.05 6.76
N ALA A 196 -4.05 -13.31 7.23
CA ALA A 196 -5.05 -13.84 8.14
C ALA A 196 -4.76 -13.44 9.59
N GLY A 197 -5.76 -12.90 10.28
CA GLY A 197 -5.68 -12.52 11.69
C GLY A 197 -5.32 -13.69 12.59
N GLY A 198 -4.61 -13.40 13.68
CA GLY A 198 -4.27 -14.38 14.71
C GLY A 198 -5.52 -14.89 15.46
N ALA A 199 -5.50 -16.18 15.78
CA ALA A 199 -6.59 -16.83 16.52
C ALA A 199 -6.67 -16.36 17.99
N GLY A 200 -7.88 -16.24 18.53
CA GLY A 200 -8.13 -15.72 19.88
C GLY A 200 -7.99 -16.75 21.02
N CYS A 201 -8.24 -18.04 20.75
CA CYS A 201 -8.15 -19.08 21.78
C CYS A 201 -6.76 -19.73 21.82
N PHE A 202 -6.31 -20.18 23.01
CA PHE A 202 -5.02 -20.87 23.15
C PHE A 202 -4.92 -22.15 22.29
N ALA A 203 -6.04 -22.85 22.10
CA ALA A 203 -6.15 -24.00 21.21
C ALA A 203 -6.32 -23.62 19.72
N ARG A 204 -6.30 -22.32 19.38
CA ARG A 204 -6.50 -21.75 18.03
C ARG A 204 -7.85 -22.12 17.39
N THR A 205 -8.87 -22.35 18.20
CA THR A 205 -10.22 -22.74 17.76
C THR A 205 -11.10 -21.57 17.32
N LEU A 206 -10.78 -20.35 17.74
CA LEU A 206 -11.43 -19.13 17.26
C LEU A 206 -10.55 -18.49 16.19
N ALA A 207 -10.91 -18.69 14.92
CA ALA A 207 -10.20 -18.11 13.79
C ALA A 207 -10.18 -16.58 13.88
N GLY A 208 -9.09 -15.97 13.44
CA GLY A 208 -9.04 -14.54 13.17
C GLY A 208 -9.74 -14.18 11.85
N GLY A 209 -9.82 -12.88 11.58
CA GLY A 209 -10.37 -12.36 10.34
C GLY A 209 -9.59 -12.83 9.12
N ALA A 210 -10.29 -13.08 8.02
CA ALA A 210 -9.68 -13.42 6.74
C ALA A 210 -8.98 -12.21 6.12
N ALA A 211 -7.94 -12.46 5.31
CA ALA A 211 -7.36 -11.42 4.46
C ALA A 211 -8.41 -10.83 3.52
N GLY A 212 -8.23 -9.58 3.11
CA GLY A 212 -9.06 -8.96 2.08
C GLY A 212 -9.04 -9.72 0.74
N PRO A 213 -10.04 -9.53 -0.12
CA PRO A 213 -10.01 -9.99 -1.50
C PRO A 213 -8.89 -9.29 -2.27
N ARG A 214 -8.33 -9.97 -3.27
CA ARG A 214 -7.46 -9.35 -4.26
C ARG A 214 -8.31 -8.80 -5.41
N PRO A 215 -7.94 -7.67 -6.04
CA PRO A 215 -8.70 -7.10 -7.15
C PRO A 215 -8.47 -7.82 -8.49
N PHE A 216 -7.52 -8.76 -8.54
CA PHE A 216 -7.16 -9.55 -9.71
C PHE A 216 -8.17 -10.69 -9.92
N LEU A 217 -8.58 -10.88 -11.17
CA LEU A 217 -9.61 -11.81 -11.62
C LEU A 217 -9.12 -13.26 -11.58
N ASP A 218 -7.82 -13.49 -11.74
CA ASP A 218 -7.25 -14.83 -11.75
C ASP A 218 -5.95 -14.98 -10.93
N ALA A 219 -5.18 -16.03 -11.21
CA ALA A 219 -3.97 -16.38 -10.46
C ALA A 219 -2.68 -16.09 -11.24
N ARG A 220 -2.78 -15.52 -12.43
CA ARG A 220 -1.66 -15.19 -13.29
C ARG A 220 -1.08 -13.85 -12.85
N GLU A 221 0.03 -13.91 -12.14
CA GLU A 221 0.73 -12.69 -11.68
C GLU A 221 1.31 -11.87 -12.85
N GLU A 222 1.36 -12.42 -14.06
CA GLU A 222 1.91 -11.77 -15.25
C GLU A 222 1.06 -10.60 -15.77
N ASN A 223 -0.21 -10.50 -15.38
CA ASN A 223 -1.13 -9.44 -15.80
C ASN A 223 -1.73 -8.65 -14.61
N ASP A 224 -1.11 -8.74 -13.44
CA ASP A 224 -1.51 -8.03 -12.22
C ASP A 224 -1.11 -6.53 -12.25
N PHE A 225 -1.56 -5.78 -13.27
CA PHE A 225 -1.25 -4.36 -13.46
C PHE A 225 -2.37 -3.56 -14.15
N LEU A 226 -2.19 -2.24 -14.29
CA LEU A 226 -3.12 -1.33 -14.98
C LEU A 226 -2.74 -1.20 -16.46
N GLY A 227 -3.73 -1.23 -17.36
CA GLY A 227 -3.51 -0.95 -18.78
C GLY A 227 -2.95 -2.13 -19.56
N ASP A 228 -2.07 -1.87 -20.53
CA ASP A 228 -1.55 -2.88 -21.45
C ASP A 228 -0.01 -2.94 -21.37
N GLY A 229 0.52 -4.16 -21.22
CA GLY A 229 1.94 -4.46 -21.29
C GLY A 229 2.32 -5.21 -22.56
N ILE A 230 3.63 -5.34 -22.78
CA ILE A 230 4.19 -6.19 -23.85
C ILE A 230 5.25 -7.09 -23.24
N ASP A 231 5.06 -8.39 -23.41
CA ASP A 231 6.13 -9.37 -23.22
C ASP A 231 7.03 -9.32 -24.46
N VAL A 232 8.19 -8.69 -24.33
CA VAL A 232 9.15 -8.47 -25.43
C VAL A 232 9.68 -9.80 -25.97
N SER A 233 9.83 -10.82 -25.12
CA SER A 233 10.38 -12.12 -25.51
C SER A 233 9.47 -12.87 -26.48
N SER A 234 8.15 -12.77 -26.25
CA SER A 234 7.12 -13.43 -27.06
C SER A 234 6.39 -12.50 -28.03
N LEU A 235 6.67 -11.19 -27.99
CA LEU A 235 5.96 -10.12 -28.71
C LEU A 235 4.44 -10.15 -28.47
N ARG A 236 4.03 -10.62 -27.28
CA ARG A 236 2.63 -10.73 -26.88
C ARG A 236 2.20 -9.48 -26.12
N VAL A 237 1.08 -8.90 -26.53
CA VAL A 237 0.38 -7.90 -25.71
C VAL A 237 -0.26 -8.62 -24.51
N VAL A 238 0.04 -8.14 -23.32
CA VAL A 238 -0.52 -8.64 -22.06
C VAL A 238 -1.47 -7.58 -21.54
N HIS A 239 -2.76 -7.89 -21.51
CA HIS A 239 -3.77 -6.99 -20.97
C HIS A 239 -3.77 -7.09 -19.44
N GLY A 240 -3.51 -5.97 -18.78
CA GLY A 240 -3.61 -5.84 -17.33
C GLY A 240 -5.05 -6.02 -16.84
N GLU A 241 -5.19 -6.55 -15.63
CA GLU A 241 -6.52 -6.85 -15.06
C GLU A 241 -7.17 -5.66 -14.38
N LEU A 242 -6.39 -4.64 -13.98
CA LEU A 242 -6.95 -3.50 -13.28
C LEU A 242 -7.63 -2.56 -14.27
N PRO A 243 -8.94 -2.29 -14.12
CA PRO A 243 -9.68 -1.44 -15.05
C PRO A 243 -9.52 0.06 -14.74
N LEU A 244 -9.01 0.40 -13.56
CA LEU A 244 -8.93 1.77 -13.07
C LEU A 244 -7.83 1.93 -12.02
N LEU A 245 -7.42 3.17 -11.80
CA LEU A 245 -6.47 3.57 -10.76
C LEU A 245 -7.21 3.68 -9.41
N PHE A 246 -6.81 2.87 -8.42
CA PHE A 246 -7.40 2.91 -7.07
C PHE A 246 -6.41 2.47 -5.99
N GLY A 247 -6.66 2.87 -4.74
CA GLY A 247 -5.77 2.57 -3.62
C GLY A 247 -5.95 1.18 -3.02
N GLY A 248 -5.26 0.90 -1.94
CA GLY A 248 -5.34 -0.34 -1.20
C GLY A 248 -6.70 -0.65 -0.58
N PHE A 249 -6.78 -1.82 0.05
CA PHE A 249 -7.87 -2.24 0.92
C PHE A 249 -7.47 -2.09 2.40
N GLY A 250 -8.39 -1.61 3.25
CA GLY A 250 -8.14 -1.42 4.68
C GLY A 250 -8.15 -2.75 5.44
N GLY A 251 -7.46 -2.79 6.59
CA GLY A 251 -7.46 -3.92 7.51
C GLY A 251 -8.72 -4.01 8.36
N GLY A 252 -9.07 -5.20 8.83
CA GLY A 252 -10.21 -5.44 9.72
C GLY A 252 -9.91 -5.08 11.18
N GLY A 253 -10.94 -4.67 11.92
CA GLY A 253 -10.86 -4.45 13.37
C GLY A 253 -10.70 -5.74 14.16
N GLY A 254 -10.06 -5.67 15.33
CA GLY A 254 -9.93 -6.79 16.27
C GLY A 254 -11.26 -7.14 16.95
N GLY A 255 -11.39 -8.40 17.35
CA GLY A 255 -12.53 -8.90 18.11
C GLY A 255 -12.36 -8.71 19.62
N ASP A 256 -13.49 -8.68 20.31
CA ASP A 256 -13.54 -8.47 21.76
C ASP A 256 -13.28 -9.77 22.53
N LEU A 257 -12.98 -9.63 23.82
CA LEU A 257 -13.03 -10.71 24.80
C LEU A 257 -14.16 -10.44 25.78
N ALA A 258 -15.09 -11.38 25.88
CA ALA A 258 -16.16 -11.40 26.87
C ALA A 258 -16.01 -12.58 27.82
N PHE A 259 -16.56 -12.42 29.02
CA PHE A 259 -16.60 -13.47 30.03
C PHE A 259 -17.79 -14.45 29.82
N ASP A 260 -18.75 -14.11 28.97
CA ASP A 260 -19.89 -14.95 28.59
C ASP A 260 -20.29 -14.73 27.11
N CYS A 261 -21.06 -15.65 26.52
CA CYS A 261 -21.48 -15.60 25.11
C CYS A 261 -22.84 -14.94 24.85
N SER A 262 -23.47 -14.31 25.85
CA SER A 262 -24.78 -13.69 25.70
C SER A 262 -24.65 -12.30 25.06
N PHE A 263 -25.20 -12.09 23.86
CA PHE A 263 -25.20 -10.77 23.21
C PHE A 263 -26.04 -9.72 23.95
N THR A 264 -26.88 -10.14 24.90
CA THR A 264 -27.69 -9.27 25.76
C THR A 264 -27.16 -9.18 27.18
N SER A 265 -25.95 -9.70 27.45
CA SER A 265 -25.35 -9.66 28.78
C SER A 265 -25.25 -8.21 29.26
N PRO A 266 -25.86 -7.83 30.40
CA PRO A 266 -25.81 -6.45 30.89
C PRO A 266 -24.40 -6.02 31.30
N SER A 267 -23.48 -6.97 31.47
CA SER A 267 -22.09 -6.72 31.82
C SER A 267 -21.18 -6.61 30.58
N TRP A 268 -21.74 -6.45 29.39
CA TRP A 268 -20.95 -6.20 28.17
C TRP A 268 -19.99 -5.01 28.32
N LEU A 269 -20.29 -4.04 29.20
CA LEU A 269 -19.41 -2.92 29.54
C LEU A 269 -18.06 -3.32 30.15
N THR A 270 -17.90 -4.56 30.61
CA THR A 270 -16.62 -5.09 31.12
C THR A 270 -15.91 -6.00 30.12
N ASP A 271 -16.39 -6.09 28.88
CA ASP A 271 -15.68 -6.81 27.83
C ASP A 271 -14.39 -6.06 27.47
N SER A 272 -13.36 -6.81 27.10
CA SER A 272 -12.11 -6.23 26.64
C SER A 272 -12.19 -5.93 25.14
N LYS A 273 -11.94 -4.68 24.79
CA LYS A 273 -12.13 -4.08 23.47
C LYS A 273 -11.09 -4.52 22.43
N GLY A 274 -11.49 -4.77 21.19
CA GLY A 274 -10.57 -4.98 20.06
C GLY A 274 -9.94 -3.67 19.51
N GLY A 275 -8.79 -3.78 18.84
CA GLY A 275 -8.11 -2.64 18.19
C GLY A 275 -8.69 -2.29 16.81
N GLY A 276 -8.48 -1.06 16.34
CA GLY A 276 -8.89 -0.63 14.99
C GLY A 276 -7.97 -1.20 13.89
N GLY A 277 -8.49 -1.48 12.69
CA GLY A 277 -7.68 -1.88 11.53
C GLY A 277 -6.94 -0.69 10.91
N GLY A 278 -5.83 -0.94 10.22
CA GLY A 278 -5.07 0.07 9.50
C GLY A 278 -5.74 0.48 8.18
N GLY A 279 -5.64 1.77 7.83
CA GLY A 279 -6.11 2.28 6.54
C GLY A 279 -5.18 1.89 5.40
N ALA A 280 -5.70 1.75 4.20
CA ALA A 280 -4.89 1.33 3.05
C ALA A 280 -4.08 2.47 2.43
N GLY A 281 -2.98 2.13 1.75
CA GLY A 281 -2.25 3.07 0.90
C GLY A 281 -3.12 3.62 -0.22
N GLY A 282 -2.80 4.81 -0.71
CA GLY A 282 -3.54 5.50 -1.77
C GLY A 282 -3.07 5.14 -3.17
N ALA A 283 -3.80 5.61 -4.16
CA ALA A 283 -3.40 5.60 -5.56
C ALA A 283 -2.75 6.93 -5.95
N LEU A 284 -1.58 6.82 -6.58
CA LEU A 284 -0.80 7.92 -7.13
C LEU A 284 -0.49 7.64 -8.60
N LEU A 285 -0.78 8.61 -9.45
CA LEU A 285 -0.28 8.66 -10.82
C LEU A 285 0.50 9.96 -11.04
N ILE A 286 1.73 9.83 -11.52
CA ILE A 286 2.54 10.96 -12.00
C ILE A 286 2.74 10.76 -13.49
N ALA A 287 2.17 11.64 -14.31
CA ALA A 287 2.39 11.67 -15.75
C ALA A 287 3.15 12.93 -16.15
N THR A 288 4.31 12.76 -16.78
CA THR A 288 5.10 13.86 -17.32
C THR A 288 5.56 13.65 -18.76
N TYR A 289 5.62 14.75 -19.52
CA TYR A 289 6.27 14.79 -20.83
C TYR A 289 7.80 14.75 -20.75
N ARG A 290 8.39 15.06 -19.59
CA ARG A 290 9.83 15.03 -19.37
C ARG A 290 10.22 13.91 -18.42
N ARG A 291 11.04 14.21 -17.41
CA ARG A 291 11.58 13.22 -16.50
C ARG A 291 10.91 13.31 -15.13
N ILE A 292 10.84 12.17 -14.47
CA ILE A 292 10.61 12.08 -13.03
C ILE A 292 11.97 11.78 -12.39
N ILE A 293 12.35 12.58 -11.40
CA ILE A 293 13.60 12.43 -10.66
C ILE A 293 13.25 12.30 -9.19
N VAL A 294 13.51 11.14 -8.60
CA VAL A 294 13.47 10.93 -7.16
C VAL A 294 14.91 10.99 -6.66
N GLY A 295 15.29 12.14 -6.13
CA GLY A 295 16.66 12.45 -5.74
C GLY A 295 17.12 11.69 -4.48
N ALA A 296 18.36 11.90 -4.06
CA ALA A 296 19.00 11.12 -3.00
C ALA A 296 18.23 11.12 -1.67
N LEU A 297 17.54 12.22 -1.33
CA LEU A 297 16.68 12.32 -0.14
C LEU A 297 15.19 12.06 -0.45
N GLY A 298 14.85 11.99 -1.74
CA GLY A 298 13.49 11.89 -2.27
C GLY A 298 12.82 10.56 -2.00
N ARG A 299 11.52 10.54 -1.74
CA ARG A 299 10.72 9.30 -1.62
C ARG A 299 9.33 9.44 -2.20
N ILE A 300 8.81 8.33 -2.71
CA ILE A 300 7.39 8.15 -3.02
C ILE A 300 6.87 7.01 -2.14
N VAL A 301 5.84 7.28 -1.34
CA VAL A 301 5.34 6.32 -0.34
C VAL A 301 3.82 6.17 -0.49
N ALA A 302 3.36 4.94 -0.63
CA ALA A 302 1.95 4.56 -0.74
C ALA A 302 1.66 3.38 0.19
N ASP A 303 2.17 3.44 1.41
CA ASP A 303 2.11 2.31 2.34
C ASP A 303 0.73 2.22 3.01
N GLY A 304 0.34 1.01 3.41
CA GLY A 304 -0.78 0.80 4.30
C GLY A 304 -0.41 1.16 5.73
N GLY A 305 -1.37 1.66 6.49
CA GLY A 305 -1.24 1.92 7.91
C GLY A 305 -1.28 0.64 8.74
N ASP A 306 -0.72 0.71 9.93
CA ASP A 306 -0.69 -0.41 10.85
C ASP A 306 -2.02 -0.59 11.58
N GLY A 307 -2.38 -1.84 11.90
CA GLY A 307 -3.50 -2.12 12.78
C GLY A 307 -3.19 -1.71 14.22
N GLY A 308 -4.20 -1.23 14.94
CA GLY A 308 -4.14 -0.90 16.37
C GLY A 308 -4.17 -2.14 17.26
N GLY A 309 -3.49 -2.06 18.41
CA GLY A 309 -3.53 -3.12 19.42
C GLY A 309 -4.87 -3.13 20.18
N GLY A 310 -5.41 -4.32 20.47
CA GLY A 310 -6.57 -4.48 21.35
C GLY A 310 -6.24 -4.28 22.84
N GLU A 311 -7.28 -4.25 23.66
CA GLU A 311 -7.23 -3.95 25.09
C GLU A 311 -6.31 -4.90 25.87
N GLN A 312 -5.73 -4.35 26.93
CA GLN A 312 -4.70 -4.97 27.74
C GLN A 312 -4.88 -4.74 29.23
N ALA A 313 -4.68 -5.79 30.03
CA ALA A 313 -4.55 -5.67 31.48
C ALA A 313 -3.17 -6.20 31.93
N GLY A 314 -2.26 -5.28 32.28
CA GLY A 314 -0.87 -5.62 32.61
C GLY A 314 -0.10 -6.16 31.40
N SER A 315 0.54 -7.31 31.53
CA SER A 315 1.28 -7.98 30.44
C SER A 315 0.42 -8.93 29.59
N ASN A 316 -0.90 -8.99 29.84
CA ASN A 316 -1.80 -9.90 29.15
C ASN A 316 -2.62 -9.14 28.09
N THR A 317 -2.56 -9.63 26.86
CA THR A 317 -3.46 -9.19 25.78
C THR A 317 -4.83 -9.82 25.98
N HIS A 318 -5.89 -9.01 26.02
CA HIS A 318 -7.28 -9.45 26.15
C HIS A 318 -8.05 -9.26 24.84
N GLY A 319 -8.05 -8.06 24.27
CA GLY A 319 -8.66 -7.79 22.96
C GLY A 319 -7.80 -8.27 21.80
N GLY A 320 -8.44 -8.61 20.67
CA GLY A 320 -7.73 -8.90 19.42
C GLY A 320 -7.11 -7.65 18.80
N GLY A 321 -5.96 -7.78 18.14
CA GLY A 321 -5.37 -6.69 17.34
C GLY A 321 -6.11 -6.46 16.03
N GLY A 322 -6.09 -5.23 15.51
CA GLY A 322 -6.53 -4.91 14.16
C GLY A 322 -5.51 -5.35 13.11
N GLY A 323 -5.98 -5.69 11.91
CA GLY A 323 -5.12 -6.00 10.75
C GLY A 323 -4.54 -4.73 10.12
N GLY A 324 -3.38 -4.85 9.47
CA GLY A 324 -2.77 -3.77 8.69
C GLY A 324 -3.51 -3.51 7.38
N GLY A 325 -3.51 -2.27 6.89
CA GLY A 325 -3.99 -1.92 5.56
C GLY A 325 -3.01 -2.39 4.48
N SER A 326 -3.47 -2.68 3.27
CA SER A 326 -2.56 -3.01 2.17
C SER A 326 -1.82 -1.77 1.67
N GLY A 327 -0.72 -1.98 0.96
CA GLY A 327 -0.11 -0.96 0.12
C GLY A 327 -1.07 -0.47 -0.97
N GLY A 328 -0.75 0.70 -1.50
CA GLY A 328 -1.49 1.38 -2.55
C GLY A 328 -0.93 1.11 -3.94
N MET A 329 -1.15 2.06 -4.86
CA MET A 329 -0.74 1.92 -6.25
C MET A 329 0.05 3.15 -6.68
N VAL A 330 1.26 2.96 -7.20
CA VAL A 330 2.12 4.02 -7.71
C VAL A 330 2.37 3.80 -9.19
N VAL A 331 1.91 4.72 -10.02
CA VAL A 331 2.14 4.72 -11.48
C VAL A 331 2.98 5.92 -11.86
N CYS A 332 4.15 5.68 -12.44
CA CYS A 332 5.01 6.73 -12.98
C CYS A 332 5.08 6.63 -14.50
N PHE A 333 4.44 7.56 -15.17
CA PHE A 333 4.53 7.75 -16.62
C PHE A 333 5.50 8.90 -16.92
N ALA A 334 6.62 8.61 -17.57
CA ALA A 334 7.63 9.62 -17.90
C ALA A 334 8.15 9.46 -19.32
N ARG A 335 7.78 10.39 -20.21
CA ARG A 335 8.14 10.29 -21.63
C ARG A 335 9.63 10.44 -21.93
N SER A 336 10.39 11.12 -21.08
CA SER A 336 11.85 11.26 -21.27
C SER A 336 12.67 10.32 -20.36
N GLY A 337 12.03 9.62 -19.43
CA GLY A 337 12.67 8.67 -18.53
C GLY A 337 12.47 8.97 -17.04
N LEU A 338 12.86 8.01 -16.21
CA LEU A 338 12.74 7.99 -14.76
C LEU A 338 14.14 7.88 -14.14
N GLU A 339 14.46 8.71 -13.16
CA GLU A 339 15.72 8.66 -12.42
C GLU A 339 15.43 8.41 -10.94
N LEU A 340 16.02 7.34 -10.39
CA LEU A 340 15.82 6.91 -9.01
C LEU A 340 17.15 6.84 -8.28
N HIS A 341 17.30 7.62 -7.23
CA HIS A 341 18.48 7.60 -6.37
C HIS A 341 18.22 6.66 -5.19
N VAL A 342 18.95 5.53 -5.20
CA VAL A 342 18.78 4.50 -4.18
C VAL A 342 19.25 4.97 -2.82
N LYS A 343 18.60 4.52 -1.73
CA LYS A 343 18.90 5.04 -0.38
C LYS A 343 20.02 4.32 0.33
N GLY A 344 20.15 3.03 0.06
CA GLY A 344 21.18 2.21 0.68
C GLY A 344 21.42 0.94 -0.13
N GLU A 345 21.34 -0.19 0.56
CA GLU A 345 21.41 -1.51 -0.03
C GLU A 345 20.00 -2.00 -0.43
N THR A 346 19.93 -3.20 -0.99
CA THR A 346 18.64 -3.81 -1.40
C THR A 346 17.94 -4.52 -0.25
N TRP A 347 16.64 -4.76 -0.37
CA TRP A 347 15.87 -5.59 0.58
C TRP A 347 16.52 -6.95 0.88
N ARG A 348 17.10 -7.59 -0.13
CA ARG A 348 17.81 -8.87 0.03
C ARG A 348 18.94 -8.83 1.08
N ASN A 349 19.50 -7.65 1.34
CA ASN A 349 20.54 -7.40 2.34
C ASN A 349 19.98 -6.84 3.66
N GLY A 350 18.66 -6.84 3.84
CA GLY A 350 17.99 -6.36 5.04
C GLY A 350 17.80 -4.84 5.10
N ASP A 351 18.00 -4.13 3.98
CA ASP A 351 17.71 -2.70 3.89
C ASP A 351 16.26 -2.48 3.45
N SER A 352 15.48 -1.83 4.29
CA SER A 352 14.08 -1.50 4.02
C SER A 352 13.86 -0.04 3.67
N ASP A 353 14.92 0.70 3.36
CA ASP A 353 14.87 2.13 3.14
C ASP A 353 14.50 2.49 1.69
N PHE A 354 13.33 2.06 1.21
CA PHE A 354 13.00 2.13 -0.22
C PHE A 354 12.88 3.55 -0.78
N VAL A 355 13.27 3.72 -2.06
CA VAL A 355 13.04 4.97 -2.82
C VAL A 355 11.58 5.11 -3.26
N VAL A 356 10.93 3.99 -3.59
CA VAL A 356 9.47 3.90 -3.81
C VAL A 356 8.93 2.73 -3.02
N SER A 357 7.92 3.00 -2.20
CA SER A 357 7.25 2.00 -1.37
C SER A 357 5.74 2.04 -1.60
N ALA A 358 5.14 0.87 -1.76
CA ALA A 358 3.70 0.64 -1.77
C ALA A 358 3.43 -0.61 -0.92
N ASP A 359 3.80 -0.52 0.34
CA ASP A 359 3.96 -1.65 1.22
C ASP A 359 2.76 -1.84 2.15
N GLY A 360 2.45 -3.07 2.56
CA GLY A 360 1.35 -3.30 3.50
C GLY A 360 1.73 -2.95 4.94
N GLY A 361 0.79 -2.44 5.75
CA GLY A 361 1.02 -2.24 7.18
C GLY A 361 1.06 -3.56 7.96
N ILE A 362 1.54 -3.53 9.21
CA ILE A 362 1.49 -4.68 10.11
C ILE A 362 0.25 -4.67 10.99
N GLY A 363 -0.22 -5.85 11.38
CA GLY A 363 -1.19 -5.97 12.47
C GLY A 363 -0.48 -5.92 13.81
N ARG A 364 -0.74 -4.89 14.62
CA ARG A 364 -0.13 -4.77 15.95
C ARG A 364 -0.92 -5.54 16.99
N GLN A 365 -0.29 -5.68 18.15
CA GLN A 365 -0.91 -6.21 19.37
C GLN A 365 -0.89 -5.14 20.45
N GLY A 366 -1.58 -5.41 21.55
CA GLY A 366 -1.70 -4.47 22.65
C GLY A 366 -0.53 -4.22 23.62
N PRO A 367 0.64 -4.93 23.71
CA PRO A 367 1.51 -4.87 24.90
C PRO A 367 1.88 -3.44 25.35
N PHE A 368 1.62 -3.07 26.61
CA PHE A 368 2.02 -1.78 27.21
C PHE A 368 3.55 -1.61 27.37
N GLY A 369 4.37 -2.54 26.85
CA GLY A 369 5.84 -2.52 26.92
C GLY A 369 6.57 -2.68 25.58
N GLY A 370 5.88 -2.44 24.46
CA GLY A 370 6.38 -2.65 23.09
C GLY A 370 5.62 -3.79 22.42
N ALA A 371 5.01 -3.56 21.26
CA ALA A 371 4.35 -4.63 20.54
C ALA A 371 5.40 -5.69 20.18
N ALA A 372 4.99 -6.96 20.11
CA ALA A 372 5.87 -8.00 19.57
C ALA A 372 6.36 -7.66 18.15
N LEU A 373 5.62 -6.80 17.43
CA LEU A 373 5.97 -6.25 16.13
C LEU A 373 5.70 -4.73 16.17
N ASP A 374 6.71 -3.95 16.51
CA ASP A 374 6.67 -2.46 16.48
C ASP A 374 7.13 -1.90 15.13
N ALA A 375 7.74 -2.75 14.30
CA ALA A 375 8.20 -2.42 12.96
C ALA A 375 7.94 -3.60 12.04
N LYS A 376 7.69 -3.31 10.76
CA LYS A 376 7.46 -4.33 9.75
C LYS A 376 8.70 -5.18 9.46
N TYR A 377 9.87 -4.54 9.49
CA TYR A 377 11.17 -5.16 9.20
C TYR A 377 12.06 -5.13 10.43
N PRO A 378 11.80 -5.96 11.45
CA PRO A 378 12.66 -6.02 12.62
C PRO A 378 13.98 -6.69 12.25
N VAL A 379 15.08 -6.21 12.86
CA VAL A 379 16.44 -6.75 12.68
C VAL A 379 16.53 -8.24 13.09
N ALA A 380 15.60 -8.71 13.92
CA ALA A 380 15.47 -10.11 14.29
C ALA A 380 14.03 -10.61 14.05
N PRO A 381 13.83 -11.85 13.56
CA PRO A 381 12.51 -12.39 13.29
C PRO A 381 11.72 -12.54 14.58
N VAL A 382 10.67 -11.72 14.74
CA VAL A 382 9.75 -11.86 15.87
C VAL A 382 8.57 -12.73 15.47
N ARG A 383 8.43 -13.88 16.14
CA ARG A 383 7.25 -14.74 16.00
C ARG A 383 6.30 -14.42 17.12
N SER A 384 5.04 -14.11 16.77
CA SER A 384 3.99 -13.98 17.77
C SER A 384 2.99 -15.12 17.69
N THR A 385 2.75 -15.78 18.82
CA THR A 385 1.61 -16.70 19.02
C THR A 385 0.37 -15.97 19.55
N LEU A 386 0.45 -14.65 19.70
CA LEU A 386 -0.62 -13.79 20.20
C LEU A 386 -1.59 -13.45 19.05
N PRO A 387 -2.84 -13.03 19.35
CA PRO A 387 -3.83 -12.61 18.34
C PRO A 387 -3.46 -11.26 17.74
N ALA A 388 -2.36 -11.22 17.00
CA ALA A 388 -1.95 -10.09 16.17
C ALA A 388 -2.81 -10.05 14.90
N GLY A 389 -3.12 -8.85 14.43
CA GLY A 389 -3.81 -8.71 13.15
C GLY A 389 -2.99 -9.26 11.99
N GLY A 390 -3.67 -9.56 10.89
CA GLY A 390 -3.01 -9.92 9.64
C GLY A 390 -2.19 -8.76 9.07
N TYR A 391 -1.11 -9.06 8.37
CA TYR A 391 -0.37 -8.04 7.63
C TYR A 391 -1.13 -7.61 6.38
N GLY A 392 -1.03 -6.34 6.05
CA GLY A 392 -1.47 -5.83 4.77
C GLY A 392 -0.69 -6.47 3.62
N GLY A 393 -1.37 -6.70 2.52
CA GLY A 393 -0.76 -7.07 1.24
C GLY A 393 0.11 -5.96 0.67
N LEU A 394 1.06 -6.35 -0.18
CA LEU A 394 1.83 -5.42 -1.02
C LEU A 394 0.90 -4.78 -2.04
N GLY A 395 1.17 -3.51 -2.35
CA GLY A 395 0.52 -2.72 -3.38
C GLY A 395 1.04 -3.03 -4.78
N LEU A 396 1.07 -2.02 -5.65
CA LEU A 396 1.59 -2.10 -7.01
C LEU A 396 2.48 -0.89 -7.31
N ILE A 397 3.63 -1.13 -7.94
CA ILE A 397 4.47 -0.09 -8.53
C ILE A 397 4.56 -0.37 -10.03
N GLU A 398 4.26 0.64 -10.85
CA GLU A 398 4.24 0.53 -12.30
C GLU A 398 5.02 1.70 -12.92
N PHE A 399 5.97 1.38 -13.78
CA PHE A 399 6.76 2.36 -14.51
C PHE A 399 6.47 2.26 -16.00
N ILE A 400 6.03 3.38 -16.56
CA ILE A 400 5.73 3.53 -17.98
C ILE A 400 6.72 4.53 -18.58
N VAL A 401 7.76 4.00 -19.23
CA VAL A 401 8.90 4.77 -19.76
C VAL A 401 9.24 4.36 -21.19
N PRO A 402 10.05 5.13 -21.93
CA PRO A 402 10.55 4.69 -23.23
C PRO A 402 11.36 3.40 -23.09
N PHE A 403 11.11 2.45 -23.98
CA PHE A 403 11.97 1.29 -24.14
C PHE A 403 13.21 1.68 -24.96
N GLY A 404 14.29 0.91 -24.85
CA GLY A 404 15.54 1.18 -25.54
C GLY A 404 16.07 -0.03 -26.32
N THR A 405 17.40 -0.18 -26.28
CA THR A 405 18.14 -1.20 -27.02
C THR A 405 18.92 -2.15 -26.11
N ASN A 406 18.64 -2.11 -24.80
CA ASN A 406 19.36 -2.79 -23.73
C ASN A 406 20.86 -2.40 -23.73
N ALA A 407 21.11 -1.08 -23.87
CA ALA A 407 22.45 -0.52 -24.01
C ALA A 407 23.24 -0.56 -22.69
N ASP A 408 22.53 -0.62 -21.56
CA ASP A 408 23.10 -0.67 -20.22
C ASP A 408 23.30 -2.10 -19.67
N GLY A 409 22.93 -3.13 -20.44
CA GLY A 409 23.22 -4.52 -20.14
C GLY A 409 22.35 -5.16 -19.05
N THR A 410 21.17 -4.63 -18.77
CA THR A 410 20.20 -5.20 -17.81
C THR A 410 19.42 -6.41 -18.33
N ASN A 411 19.61 -6.77 -19.61
CA ASN A 411 18.90 -7.84 -20.30
C ASN A 411 17.39 -7.60 -20.46
N THR A 412 16.92 -6.37 -20.26
CA THR A 412 15.58 -5.97 -20.70
C THR A 412 15.61 -4.62 -21.39
N VAL A 413 14.88 -4.49 -22.49
CA VAL A 413 14.73 -3.19 -23.17
C VAL A 413 13.72 -2.28 -22.48
N LEU A 414 12.89 -2.84 -21.57
CA LEU A 414 11.81 -2.12 -20.90
C LEU A 414 12.31 -1.17 -19.80
N ASP A 415 13.53 -1.36 -19.32
CA ASP A 415 14.10 -0.54 -18.25
C ASP A 415 15.08 0.52 -18.75
N ASP A 416 15.39 0.61 -20.04
CA ASP A 416 16.38 1.56 -20.59
C ASP A 416 15.99 3.04 -20.34
N GLY A 417 14.68 3.32 -20.22
CA GLY A 417 14.17 4.62 -19.82
C GLY A 417 14.33 4.93 -18.32
N ILE A 418 14.86 3.98 -17.53
CA ILE A 418 15.04 4.09 -16.07
C ILE A 418 16.54 4.16 -15.76
N THR A 419 16.96 5.24 -15.11
CA THR A 419 18.30 5.40 -14.56
C THR A 419 18.26 5.14 -13.05
N ILE A 420 19.01 4.15 -12.59
CA ILE A 420 19.23 3.92 -11.16
C ILE A 420 20.56 4.57 -10.78
N VAL A 421 20.56 5.42 -9.76
CA VAL A 421 21.75 6.16 -9.30
C VAL A 421 22.09 5.74 -7.87
N SER A 422 23.35 5.41 -7.63
CA SER A 422 23.89 5.17 -6.27
C SER A 422 25.13 6.01 -6.07
N ASN A 423 25.18 6.79 -4.99
CA ASN A 423 26.30 7.69 -4.67
C ASN A 423 26.70 8.62 -5.85
N GLY A 424 25.70 9.12 -6.58
CA GLY A 424 25.90 10.00 -7.75
C GLY A 424 26.37 9.30 -9.02
N VAL A 425 26.47 7.96 -9.03
CA VAL A 425 26.88 7.16 -10.19
C VAL A 425 25.69 6.37 -10.72
N ALA A 426 25.42 6.49 -12.02
CA ALA A 426 24.43 5.67 -12.70
C ALA A 426 24.89 4.20 -12.74
N LEU A 427 24.01 3.30 -12.30
CA LEU A 427 24.25 1.86 -12.29
C LEU A 427 23.87 1.25 -13.64
N THR A 428 24.57 0.18 -14.00
CA THR A 428 24.33 -0.60 -15.22
C THR A 428 24.43 -2.10 -14.92
N GLY A 429 24.05 -2.94 -15.88
CA GLY A 429 24.18 -4.39 -15.83
C GLY A 429 23.58 -5.03 -14.58
N ALA A 430 24.32 -5.96 -13.97
CA ALA A 430 23.88 -6.68 -12.77
C ALA A 430 23.53 -5.78 -11.58
N ASN A 431 24.19 -4.62 -11.44
CA ASN A 431 23.88 -3.69 -10.35
C ASN A 431 22.54 -3.00 -10.59
N LYS A 432 22.26 -2.54 -11.80
CA LYS A 432 20.95 -1.95 -12.11
C LYS A 432 19.82 -2.96 -11.93
N ILE A 433 19.97 -4.18 -12.46
CA ILE A 433 19.00 -5.28 -12.27
C ILE A 433 18.72 -5.49 -10.77
N ARG A 434 19.79 -5.55 -9.97
CA ARG A 434 19.71 -5.80 -8.53
C ARG A 434 18.89 -4.74 -7.80
N TYR A 435 19.11 -3.46 -8.09
CA TYR A 435 18.44 -2.36 -7.39
C TYR A 435 17.04 -2.07 -7.94
N LEU A 436 16.80 -2.31 -9.23
CA LEU A 436 15.47 -2.21 -9.82
C LEU A 436 14.55 -3.34 -9.33
N GLY A 437 15.09 -4.55 -9.16
CA GLY A 437 14.34 -5.69 -8.65
C GLY A 437 13.16 -6.11 -9.54
N TRP A 438 13.20 -5.79 -10.83
CA TRP A 438 12.15 -6.16 -11.79
C TRP A 438 12.03 -7.68 -11.91
N ARG A 439 10.78 -8.15 -11.96
CA ARG A 439 10.48 -9.59 -11.98
C ARG A 439 10.55 -10.20 -13.37
N GLY A 440 10.36 -9.47 -14.46
CA GLY A 440 10.19 -10.13 -15.76
C GLY A 440 8.74 -10.55 -16.03
N PHE A 441 8.54 -11.30 -17.11
CA PHE A 441 7.24 -11.93 -17.43
C PHE A 441 7.30 -13.43 -17.18
N GLN A 442 6.18 -14.04 -16.81
CA GLN A 442 6.11 -15.49 -16.64
C GLN A 442 6.16 -16.18 -18.01
N ASN A 443 7.05 -17.16 -18.13
CA ASN A 443 7.07 -18.07 -19.28
C ASN A 443 5.99 -19.16 -19.16
N ALA A 444 5.90 -20.05 -20.14
CA ALA A 444 4.92 -21.15 -20.15
C ALA A 444 5.04 -22.13 -18.97
N ALA A 445 6.13 -22.10 -18.21
CA ALA A 445 6.34 -22.90 -16.99
C ALA A 445 5.98 -22.12 -15.70
N GLY A 446 5.44 -20.90 -15.81
CA GLY A 446 5.15 -20.02 -14.67
C GLY A 446 6.41 -19.42 -14.03
N VAL A 447 7.56 -19.50 -14.70
CA VAL A 447 8.82 -18.94 -14.21
C VAL A 447 8.99 -17.55 -14.79
N PHE A 448 9.22 -16.57 -13.93
CA PHE A 448 9.57 -15.22 -14.32
C PHE A 448 10.93 -15.17 -15.02
N VAL A 449 10.99 -14.55 -16.20
CA VAL A 449 12.18 -14.47 -17.04
C VAL A 449 12.39 -13.07 -17.62
N ASP A 450 13.64 -12.76 -17.96
CA ASP A 450 14.02 -11.56 -18.72
C ASP A 450 13.73 -11.72 -20.22
N ASP A 451 14.07 -10.71 -21.03
CA ASP A 451 13.81 -10.70 -22.48
C ASP A 451 14.54 -11.82 -23.23
N ARG A 452 15.55 -12.45 -22.61
CA ARG A 452 16.32 -13.57 -23.17
C ARG A 452 15.84 -14.92 -22.65
N GLY A 453 14.75 -14.96 -21.88
CA GLY A 453 14.23 -16.17 -21.27
C GLY A 453 15.08 -16.67 -20.10
N VAL A 454 16.01 -15.84 -19.58
CA VAL A 454 16.81 -16.19 -18.41
C VAL A 454 15.96 -15.93 -17.17
N PRO A 455 15.86 -16.89 -16.24
CA PRO A 455 15.16 -16.66 -14.98
C PRO A 455 15.73 -15.44 -14.25
N THR A 456 14.89 -14.46 -14.01
CA THR A 456 15.13 -13.41 -13.02
C THR A 456 15.11 -14.11 -11.65
N GLY A 457 16.11 -13.85 -10.80
CA GLY A 457 16.45 -14.69 -9.65
C GLY A 457 15.28 -15.19 -8.78
N GLN A 458 15.42 -16.41 -8.25
CA GLN A 458 14.41 -17.17 -7.52
C GLN A 458 13.73 -16.39 -6.38
N LEU A 459 12.39 -16.36 -6.42
CA LEU A 459 11.45 -15.92 -5.40
C LEU A 459 11.71 -14.51 -4.81
N ARG A 460 11.18 -13.55 -5.56
CA ARG A 460 10.73 -12.20 -5.16
C ARG A 460 11.74 -11.06 -5.07
N GLY A 461 13.05 -11.32 -5.19
CA GLY A 461 14.04 -10.42 -5.83
C GLY A 461 13.90 -8.89 -5.66
N GLU A 462 13.46 -8.41 -4.50
CA GLU A 462 13.15 -7.00 -4.30
C GLU A 462 14.44 -6.17 -4.24
N GLY A 463 14.44 -5.05 -4.96
CA GLY A 463 15.55 -4.12 -5.06
C GLY A 463 15.50 -3.07 -3.96
N ASP A 464 15.62 -1.79 -4.35
CA ASP A 464 15.34 -0.63 -3.50
C ASP A 464 13.90 -0.09 -3.69
N LEU A 465 13.06 -0.93 -4.28
CA LEU A 465 11.65 -0.69 -4.57
C LEU A 465 10.84 -1.82 -3.94
N ARG A 466 9.71 -1.49 -3.31
CA ARG A 466 8.82 -2.50 -2.75
C ARG A 466 7.34 -2.20 -3.00
N PRO A 467 6.59 -3.10 -3.66
CA PRO A 467 7.06 -4.35 -4.29
C PRO A 467 7.96 -4.08 -5.51
N SER A 468 8.53 -5.14 -6.08
CA SER A 468 9.15 -5.09 -7.41
C SER A 468 8.24 -4.39 -8.43
N PRO A 469 8.77 -3.48 -9.26
CA PRO A 469 7.96 -2.76 -10.23
C PRO A 469 7.53 -3.63 -11.40
N VAL A 470 6.37 -3.33 -11.98
CA VAL A 470 5.97 -3.72 -13.33
C VAL A 470 6.50 -2.68 -14.31
N LEU A 471 7.14 -3.13 -15.39
CA LEU A 471 7.69 -2.25 -16.42
C LEU A 471 6.83 -2.34 -17.67
N LEU A 472 6.29 -1.22 -18.11
CA LEU A 472 5.45 -1.12 -19.30
C LEU A 472 6.09 -0.15 -20.30
N PRO A 473 6.01 -0.43 -21.61
CA PRO A 473 6.51 0.48 -22.62
C PRO A 473 5.57 1.66 -22.83
N ILE A 474 6.12 2.83 -23.15
CA ILE A 474 5.37 3.86 -23.85
C ILE A 474 5.22 3.41 -25.31
N LEU A 475 3.97 3.18 -25.72
CA LEU A 475 3.60 2.85 -27.10
C LEU A 475 3.58 4.06 -28.04
#